data_AF-A0A226I4I2-F1
#
_entry.id   AF-A0A226I4I2-F1
#
_cell.length_a   1.000
_cell.length_b   1.000
_cell.length_c   1.000
_cell.angle_alpha   90.00
_cell.angle_beta   90.00
_cell.angle_gamma   90.00
#
_symmetry.space_group_name_H-M   'P 1'
#
loop_
_entity.id
_entity.type
_entity.pdbx_description
1 polymer ?
#
loop_
_entity_poly.entity_id
_entity_poly.type
_entity_poly.pdbx_seq_one_letter_code
_entity_poly.pdbx_strand_id
1 'polypeptide(L)'
;MKKKNLAIAIISLLSFSMYSQNRYELQDEGAEKLYLSDTIISLAKNKTITNQPIVVIDGKPYRFQDLEKEKIQLHKDEIKKIVPLERQIGINIYGNFAEAGVLIITTNKQTK
;
A
#
# COMPACT_ATOMS: atom_id res chain seq x y z
N MET A 1 -7.45 -32.30 22.10
CA MET A 1 -6.30 -31.58 21.50
C MET A 1 -6.58 -31.17 20.03
N LYS A 2 -7.71 -30.49 19.73
CA LYS A 2 -8.06 -30.08 18.34
C LYS A 2 -8.67 -28.67 18.23
N LYS A 3 -9.53 -28.26 19.17
CA LYS A 3 -10.20 -26.93 19.16
C LYS A 3 -9.29 -25.76 19.51
N LYS A 4 -8.37 -25.91 20.49
CA LYS A 4 -7.41 -24.85 20.89
C LYS A 4 -6.47 -24.45 19.75
N ASN A 5 -5.95 -25.43 19.00
CA ASN A 5 -5.03 -25.18 17.89
C ASN A 5 -5.74 -24.48 16.71
N LEU A 6 -7.02 -24.78 16.48
CA LEU A 6 -7.83 -24.12 15.45
C LEU A 6 -8.13 -22.66 15.80
N ALA A 7 -8.46 -22.36 17.06
CA ALA A 7 -8.68 -20.98 17.51
C ALA A 7 -7.40 -20.13 17.41
N ILE A 8 -6.24 -20.69 17.77
CA ILE A 8 -4.94 -20.02 17.65
C ILE A 8 -4.62 -19.71 16.17
N ALA A 9 -4.89 -20.65 15.26
CA ALA A 9 -4.67 -20.44 13.83
C ALA A 9 -5.59 -19.35 13.22
N ILE A 10 -6.84 -19.24 13.69
CA ILE A 10 -7.77 -18.19 13.24
C ILE A 10 -7.32 -16.81 13.76
N ILE A 11 -6.93 -16.73 15.03
CA ILE A 11 -6.45 -15.47 15.64
C ILE A 11 -5.17 -14.99 14.96
N SER A 12 -4.23 -15.89 14.62
CA SER A 12 -3.03 -15.52 13.89
C SER A 12 -3.33 -15.05 12.47
N LEU A 13 -4.22 -15.72 11.72
CA LEU A 13 -4.60 -15.25 10.39
C LEU A 13 -5.24 -13.85 10.40
N LEU A 14 -6.09 -13.57 11.40
CA LEU A 14 -6.74 -12.26 11.54
C LEU A 14 -5.76 -11.14 11.92
N SER A 15 -4.77 -11.43 12.76
CA SER A 15 -3.74 -10.44 13.09
C SER A 15 -2.79 -10.17 11.92
N PHE A 16 -2.46 -11.19 11.11
CA PHE A 16 -1.69 -11.01 9.87
C PHE A 16 -2.43 -10.15 8.82
N SER A 17 -3.75 -10.33 8.67
CA SER A 17 -4.53 -9.54 7.70
C SER A 17 -4.71 -8.07 8.14
N MET A 18 -4.92 -7.80 9.42
CA MET A 18 -4.94 -6.44 9.97
C MET A 18 -3.56 -5.75 9.88
N TYR A 19 -2.47 -6.49 10.07
CA TYR A 19 -1.12 -5.94 10.01
C TYR A 19 -0.71 -5.49 8.60
N SER A 20 -1.16 -6.19 7.55
CA SER A 20 -0.88 -5.78 6.16
C SER A 20 -1.70 -4.57 5.71
N GLN A 21 -2.93 -4.39 6.21
CA GLN A 21 -3.80 -3.24 5.87
C GLN A 21 -3.21 -1.93 6.41
N ASN A 22 -2.58 -1.98 7.59
CA ASN A 22 -2.05 -0.81 8.29
C ASN A 22 -0.93 -0.06 7.54
N ARG A 23 -0.15 -0.76 6.70
CA ARG A 23 1.05 -0.18 6.08
C ARG A 23 0.76 0.96 5.11
N TYR A 24 -0.41 0.93 4.49
CA TYR A 24 -0.87 1.96 3.56
C TYR A 24 -1.94 2.85 4.17
N GLU A 25 -2.14 2.83 5.50
CA GLU A 25 -3.05 3.76 6.16
C GLU A 25 -2.56 5.20 5.98
N LEU A 26 -3.49 6.07 5.59
CA LEU A 26 -3.30 7.51 5.59
C LEU A 26 -3.44 8.07 7.01
N GLN A 27 -3.08 9.34 7.21
CA GLN A 27 -3.17 10.02 8.51
C GLN A 27 -4.60 10.44 8.87
N ASP A 28 -5.57 10.22 7.98
CA ASP A 28 -6.98 10.50 8.21
C ASP A 28 -7.60 9.61 9.28
N GLU A 29 -8.84 9.95 9.67
CA GLU A 29 -9.64 9.16 10.59
C GLU A 29 -10.74 8.36 9.86
N GLY A 30 -11.37 7.44 10.59
CA GLY A 30 -12.52 6.69 10.07
C GLY A 30 -12.20 5.84 8.84
N ALA A 31 -13.08 5.89 7.84
CA ALA A 31 -12.91 5.15 6.60
C ALA A 31 -11.84 5.76 5.68
N GLU A 32 -11.55 7.05 5.82
CA GLU A 32 -10.66 7.76 4.90
C GLU A 32 -9.20 7.32 5.05
N LYS A 33 -8.81 6.87 6.24
CA LYS A 33 -7.50 6.27 6.47
C LYS A 33 -7.23 5.06 5.59
N LEU A 34 -8.28 4.35 5.14
CA LEU A 34 -8.18 3.15 4.32
C LEU A 34 -8.21 3.43 2.82
N TYR A 35 -8.34 4.70 2.41
CA TYR A 35 -8.52 5.07 1.01
C TYR A 35 -7.41 4.53 0.11
N LEU A 36 -6.14 4.65 0.53
CA LEU A 36 -5.01 4.15 -0.25
C LEU A 36 -4.94 2.61 -0.26
N SER A 37 -5.14 1.95 0.88
CA SER A 37 -5.16 0.48 0.94
C SER A 37 -6.29 -0.10 0.09
N ASP A 38 -7.49 0.50 0.11
CA ASP A 38 -8.63 0.06 -0.68
C ASP A 38 -8.39 0.26 -2.18
N THR A 39 -7.75 1.36 -2.56
CA THR A 39 -7.32 1.62 -3.94
C THR A 39 -6.34 0.54 -4.41
N ILE A 40 -5.33 0.19 -3.60
CA ILE A 40 -4.37 -0.87 -3.90
C ILE A 40 -5.06 -2.22 -4.05
N ILE A 41 -5.99 -2.56 -3.15
CA ILE A 41 -6.75 -3.81 -3.20
C ILE A 41 -7.58 -3.88 -4.47
N SER A 42 -8.23 -2.78 -4.88
CA SER A 42 -9.00 -2.72 -6.12
C SER A 42 -8.12 -2.97 -7.35
N LEU A 43 -6.98 -2.29 -7.43
CA LEU A 43 -6.01 -2.48 -8.53
C LEU A 43 -5.42 -3.89 -8.55
N ALA A 44 -5.18 -4.48 -7.38
CA ALA A 44 -4.68 -5.84 -7.24
C ALA A 44 -5.69 -6.90 -7.69
N LYS A 45 -6.99 -6.71 -7.36
CA LYS A 45 -8.07 -7.56 -7.88
C LYS A 45 -8.12 -7.55 -9.41
N ASN A 46 -7.81 -6.40 -10.01
CA ASN A 46 -7.73 -6.21 -11.46
C ASN A 46 -6.39 -6.65 -12.06
N LYS A 47 -5.50 -7.27 -11.26
CA LYS A 47 -4.17 -7.76 -11.67
C LYS A 47 -3.25 -6.68 -12.26
N THR A 48 -3.52 -5.40 -11.98
CA THR A 48 -2.69 -4.28 -12.46
C THR A 48 -1.38 -4.18 -11.66
N ILE A 49 -1.48 -4.44 -10.35
CA ILE A 49 -0.38 -4.52 -9.38
C ILE A 49 -0.66 -5.67 -8.42
N THR A 50 0.21 -5.94 -7.44
CA THR A 50 -0.12 -6.84 -6.32
C THR A 50 -0.64 -6.02 -5.13
N ASN A 51 -0.93 -6.68 -4.01
CA ASN A 51 -1.29 -6.01 -2.77
C ASN A 51 -0.09 -5.38 -2.03
N GLN A 52 1.12 -5.49 -2.58
CA GLN A 52 2.36 -5.00 -1.97
C GLN A 52 3.18 -4.11 -2.92
N PRO A 53 2.57 -3.14 -3.62
CA PRO A 53 3.30 -2.31 -4.57
C PRO A 53 4.31 -1.40 -3.88
N ILE A 54 5.25 -0.86 -4.64
CA ILE A 54 5.96 0.36 -4.22
C ILE A 54 4.99 1.52 -4.37
N VAL A 55 4.84 2.34 -3.33
CA VAL A 55 4.11 3.61 -3.40
C VAL A 55 5.13 4.73 -3.56
N VAL A 56 4.96 5.58 -4.57
CA VAL A 56 5.88 6.70 -4.85
C VAL A 56 5.12 8.00 -4.71
N ILE A 57 5.40 8.76 -3.65
CA ILE A 57 4.71 10.03 -3.36
C ILE A 57 5.65 11.16 -3.77
N ASP A 58 5.25 11.92 -4.80
CA ASP A 58 6.04 13.04 -5.36
C ASP A 58 7.52 12.69 -5.60
N GLY A 59 7.76 11.48 -6.12
CA GLY A 59 9.10 10.97 -6.43
C GLY A 59 9.83 10.28 -5.27
N LYS A 60 9.32 10.32 -4.03
CA LYS A 60 9.88 9.56 -2.91
C LYS A 60 9.27 8.14 -2.87
N PRO A 61 10.07 7.07 -3.03
CA PRO A 61 9.57 5.70 -2.98
C PRO A 61 9.41 5.20 -1.54
N TYR A 62 8.34 4.43 -1.33
CA TYR A 62 8.01 3.72 -0.10
C TYR A 62 7.76 2.25 -0.46
N ARG A 63 8.67 1.36 -0.09
CA ARG A 63 8.49 -0.07 -0.33
C ARG A 63 7.64 -0.66 0.79
N PHE A 64 6.97 -1.77 0.50
CA PHE A 64 6.13 -2.45 1.48
C PHE A 64 6.87 -2.80 2.79
N GLN A 65 8.16 -3.14 2.73
CA GLN A 65 8.96 -3.42 3.92
C GLN A 65 9.32 -2.15 4.71
N ASP A 66 9.54 -1.02 4.03
CA ASP A 66 9.88 0.25 4.67
C ASP A 66 8.71 0.78 5.51
N LEU A 67 7.48 0.51 5.05
CA LEU A 67 6.23 0.88 5.71
C LEU A 67 5.97 0.17 7.04
N GLU A 68 6.79 -0.82 7.43
CA GLU A 68 6.78 -1.37 8.80
C GLU A 68 7.31 -0.36 9.82
N LYS A 69 8.25 0.48 9.39
CA LYS A 69 9.01 1.37 10.27
C LYS A 69 8.59 2.82 10.09
N GLU A 70 8.27 3.22 8.87
CA GLU A 70 7.86 4.58 8.52
C GLU A 70 6.48 4.55 7.88
N LYS A 71 5.46 5.00 8.62
CA LYS A 71 4.11 5.15 8.04
C LYS A 71 4.08 6.26 6.99
N ILE A 72 3.16 6.12 6.05
CA ILE A 72 2.86 7.17 5.08
C ILE A 72 2.33 8.40 5.83
N GLN A 73 2.99 9.54 5.63
CA GLN A 73 2.56 10.83 6.16
C GLN A 73 1.84 11.58 5.04
N LEU A 74 0.60 11.20 4.79
CA LEU A 74 -0.23 11.74 3.74
C LEU A 74 -1.70 11.67 4.17
N HIS A 75 -2.44 12.76 3.93
CA HIS A 75 -3.89 12.78 4.02
C HIS A 75 -4.55 12.56 2.66
N LYS A 76 -5.80 12.09 2.64
CA LYS A 76 -6.54 11.84 1.40
C LYS A 76 -6.74 13.12 0.59
N ASP A 77 -7.03 14.23 1.24
CA ASP A 77 -7.27 15.53 0.59
C ASP A 77 -5.99 16.11 -0.05
N GLU A 78 -4.81 15.66 0.37
CA GLU A 78 -3.54 15.98 -0.28
C GLU A 78 -3.34 15.19 -1.58
N ILE A 79 -4.05 14.08 -1.82
CA ILE A 79 -3.89 13.25 -3.01
C ILE A 79 -4.58 13.91 -4.21
N LYS A 80 -3.78 14.33 -5.19
CA LYS A 80 -4.28 14.85 -6.46
C LYS A 80 -4.60 13.73 -7.44
N LYS A 81 -3.70 12.76 -7.53
CA LYS A 81 -3.78 11.68 -8.54
C LYS A 81 -3.04 10.45 -8.05
N ILE A 82 -3.61 9.28 -8.37
CA ILE A 82 -2.99 7.97 -8.19
C ILE A 82 -2.93 7.28 -9.56
N VAL A 83 -1.75 6.81 -9.98
CA VAL A 83 -1.55 6.16 -11.28
C VAL A 83 -0.67 4.92 -11.13
N PRO A 84 -1.13 3.72 -11.54
CA PRO A 84 -0.23 2.58 -11.63
C PRO A 84 0.76 2.77 -12.79
N LEU A 85 2.03 2.51 -12.51
CA LEU A 85 3.07 2.55 -13.53
C LEU A 85 3.10 1.23 -14.29
N GLU A 86 3.40 1.29 -15.59
CA GLU A 86 3.61 0.08 -16.39
C GLU A 86 4.75 -0.77 -15.79
N ARG A 87 4.53 -2.08 -15.69
CA ARG A 87 5.41 -3.02 -14.98
C ARG A 87 6.87 -2.91 -15.44
N GLN A 88 7.11 -2.90 -16.75
CA GLN A 88 8.48 -2.86 -17.28
C GLN A 88 9.17 -1.53 -16.96
N ILE A 89 8.45 -0.42 -17.07
CA ILE A 89 8.96 0.91 -16.70
C ILE A 89 9.28 0.93 -15.20
N GLY A 90 8.40 0.36 -14.36
CA GLY A 90 8.63 0.24 -12.93
C GLY A 90 9.90 -0.56 -12.60
N ILE A 91 10.11 -1.71 -13.23
CA ILE A 91 11.30 -2.55 -13.02
C ILE A 91 12.58 -1.82 -13.45
N ASN A 92 12.53 -1.10 -14.57
CA ASN A 92 13.69 -0.35 -15.06
C ASN A 92 14.11 0.78 -14.09
N ILE A 93 13.17 1.37 -13.34
CA ILE A 93 13.45 2.48 -12.41
C ILE A 93 13.73 2.00 -10.98
N TYR A 94 12.95 1.04 -10.47
CA TYR A 94 12.97 0.63 -9.06
C TYR A 94 13.48 -0.80 -8.83
N GLY A 95 13.91 -1.49 -9.89
CA GLY A 95 14.44 -2.85 -9.84
C GLY A 95 13.37 -3.90 -9.50
N ASN A 96 13.81 -5.05 -9.00
CA ASN A 96 12.94 -6.22 -8.74
C ASN A 96 11.81 -5.92 -7.73
N PHE A 97 11.96 -4.91 -6.88
CA PHE A 97 10.89 -4.48 -5.97
C PHE A 97 9.63 -4.02 -6.74
N ALA A 98 9.78 -3.55 -7.98
CA ALA A 98 8.66 -3.13 -8.84
C ALA A 98 7.90 -4.30 -9.49
N GLU A 99 8.35 -5.55 -9.32
CA GLU A 99 7.58 -6.71 -9.79
C GLU A 99 6.23 -6.83 -9.07
N ALA A 100 6.15 -6.30 -7.84
CA ALA A 100 4.89 -6.16 -7.12
C ALA A 100 3.99 -5.02 -7.66
N GLY A 101 4.48 -4.25 -8.63
CA GLY A 101 3.84 -3.06 -9.16
C GLY A 101 4.32 -1.78 -8.50
N VAL A 102 4.08 -0.65 -9.17
CA VAL A 102 4.43 0.68 -8.67
C VAL A 102 3.21 1.58 -8.80
N LEU A 103 2.90 2.32 -7.73
CA LEU A 103 1.79 3.24 -7.66
C LEU A 103 2.33 4.66 -7.46
N ILE A 104 2.19 5.50 -8.49
CA ILE A 104 2.62 6.90 -8.44
C ILE A 104 1.49 7.74 -7.84
N ILE A 105 1.80 8.47 -6.78
CA ILE A 105 0.92 9.42 -6.11
C ILE A 105 1.48 10.81 -6.34
N THR A 106 0.66 11.67 -6.94
CA THR A 106 0.93 13.11 -7.04
C THR A 106 0.09 13.83 -6.00
N THR A 107 0.70 14.69 -5.20
CA THR A 107 -0.03 15.48 -4.21
C THR A 107 -0.43 16.86 -4.73
N ASN A 108 -1.29 17.54 -3.99
CA ASN A 108 -1.71 18.91 -4.24
C ASN A 108 -0.65 19.95 -3.84
N LYS A 109 0.51 19.53 -3.31
CA LYS A 109 1.60 20.45 -2.98
C LYS A 109 2.02 21.19 -4.24
N GLN A 110 1.82 22.50 -4.24
CA GLN A 110 2.31 23.35 -5.30
C GLN A 110 3.83 23.20 -5.35
N THR A 111 4.36 22.80 -6.51
CA THR A 111 5.79 22.92 -6.81
C THR A 111 6.09 24.41 -6.71
N LYS A 112 6.67 24.82 -5.57
CA LYS A 112 7.05 26.21 -5.33
C LYS A 112 8.32 26.53 -6.10
#